data_AF-A0A7C5QBX6-F1
#
_entry.id   AF-A0A7C5QBX6-F1
#
_cell.length_a   1.000
_cell.length_b   1.000
_cell.length_c   1.000
_cell.angle_alpha   90.00
_cell.angle_beta   90.00
_cell.angle_gamma   90.00
#
_symmetry.space_group_name_H-M   'P 1'
#
loop_
_entity.id
_entity.type
_entity.pdbx_description
1 polymer ?
#
loop_
_entity_poly.entity_id
_entity_poly.type
_entity_poly.pdbx_seq_one_letter_code
_entity_poly.pdbx_strand_id
1 'polypeptide(L)'
;MGGDGRLAVKSIMTQEGNVRYAGDRDHDIAVKIGKRSTLEISQNGQDAVVATGVFSVLKNMERYLRGEHFTSATGIHQASDITATLDSGDTGLPNEDTLQDGTFTVTVTDFSVYPPRELDFRIAVDTAEDSLVDIAARINGIPGISASWNDGRLTIESADPDRYSFTLTEHSSNFLQVAGITQEDMQIQALTSTVEELDAVMNELNDRIADFGSRANRITVQNQLFDNLELAARENLSEVQDTDLVEALMQFKSRETAYQAALTAAARTLQLSLVNFL
;
A
#
# COMPACT_ATOMS: atom_id res chain seq x y z
N MET A 1 15.61 47.25 -2.70
CA MET A 1 14.23 47.49 -2.26
C MET A 1 13.70 46.18 -1.68
N GLY A 2 13.36 46.18 -0.39
CA GLY A 2 13.05 44.96 0.37
C GLY A 2 11.70 44.36 -0.02
N GLY A 3 11.68 43.07 -0.34
CA GLY A 3 10.46 42.28 -0.41
C GLY A 3 9.90 42.09 1.00
N ASP A 4 8.62 42.37 1.17
CA ASP A 4 7.91 42.64 2.43
C ASP A 4 7.73 41.45 3.39
N GLY A 5 8.51 40.37 3.26
CA GLY A 5 8.58 39.28 4.24
C GLY A 5 7.25 38.58 4.53
N ARG A 6 6.21 38.79 3.70
CA ARG A 6 4.93 38.14 3.87
C ARG A 6 5.01 36.72 3.33
N LEU A 7 5.05 35.76 4.26
CA LEU A 7 4.68 34.37 3.99
C LEU A 7 3.32 34.38 3.29
N ALA A 8 3.32 34.12 1.98
CA ALA A 8 2.13 33.73 1.27
C ALA A 8 1.72 32.36 1.82
N VAL A 9 0.93 32.36 2.90
CA VAL A 9 0.14 31.21 3.28
C VAL A 9 -0.82 30.99 2.12
N LYS A 10 -0.43 30.16 1.15
CA LYS A 10 -1.40 29.44 0.34
C LYS A 10 -2.26 28.73 1.36
N SER A 11 -3.44 29.27 1.63
CA SER A 11 -4.49 28.58 2.36
C SER A 11 -4.74 27.29 1.58
N ILE A 12 -4.07 26.22 2.01
CA ILE A 12 -4.46 24.87 1.66
C ILE A 12 -5.84 24.76 2.28
N MET A 13 -6.89 24.84 1.46
CA MET A 13 -8.22 24.48 1.91
C MET A 13 -8.08 23.10 2.54
N THR A 14 -8.31 23.03 3.85
CA THR A 14 -8.32 21.77 4.60
C THR A 14 -9.45 20.94 4.01
N GLN A 15 -9.11 20.00 3.13
CA GLN A 15 -10.02 18.94 2.72
C GLN A 15 -10.27 18.08 3.97
N GLU A 16 -11.32 18.40 4.70
CA GLU A 16 -11.80 17.54 5.79
C GLU A 16 -12.10 16.15 5.20
N GLY A 17 -11.63 15.10 5.89
CA GLY A 17 -11.90 13.71 5.50
C GLY A 17 -10.79 12.99 4.73
N ASN A 18 -9.66 13.62 4.39
CA ASN A 18 -8.54 12.96 3.73
C ASN A 18 -7.51 12.37 4.71
N VAL A 19 -7.07 11.14 4.44
CA VAL A 19 -5.94 10.52 5.16
C VAL A 19 -4.64 11.07 4.59
N ARG A 20 -3.81 11.67 5.46
CA ARG A 20 -2.47 12.14 5.09
C ARG A 20 -1.42 11.20 5.67
N TYR A 21 -0.64 10.58 4.79
CA TYR A 21 0.54 9.85 5.20
C TYR A 21 1.67 10.82 5.59
N ALA A 22 2.23 10.64 6.78
CA ALA A 22 3.26 11.50 7.37
C ALA A 22 4.63 10.79 7.55
N GLY A 23 4.78 9.57 7.03
CA GLY A 23 6.06 8.83 7.07
C GLY A 23 6.96 9.12 5.86
N ASP A 24 8.01 8.32 5.70
CA ASP A 24 8.99 8.46 4.63
C ASP A 24 8.40 8.00 3.28
N ARG A 25 8.56 8.85 2.27
CA ARG A 25 7.99 8.68 0.93
C ARG A 25 9.04 8.46 -0.15
N ASP A 26 10.30 8.75 0.17
CA ASP A 26 11.36 8.91 -0.83
C ASP A 26 12.56 7.98 -0.56
N HIS A 27 12.76 7.53 0.68
CA HIS A 27 13.93 6.73 1.04
C HIS A 27 13.56 5.30 1.43
N ASP A 28 14.10 4.37 0.66
CA ASP A 28 14.12 2.96 1.01
C ASP A 28 15.12 2.71 2.15
N ILE A 29 14.84 1.72 2.99
CA ILE A 29 15.79 1.30 4.02
C ILE A 29 16.84 0.45 3.32
N ALA A 30 18.09 0.92 3.31
CA ALA A 30 19.21 0.20 2.71
C ALA A 30 20.42 0.16 3.64
N VAL A 31 21.12 -0.97 3.66
CA VAL A 31 22.39 -1.13 4.39
C VAL A 31 23.54 -1.24 3.41
N LYS A 32 24.58 -0.45 3.65
CA LYS A 32 25.83 -0.53 2.89
C LYS A 32 26.61 -1.76 3.36
N ILE A 33 26.94 -2.64 2.41
CA ILE A 33 27.68 -3.87 2.65
C ILE A 33 29.04 -3.74 1.95
N GLY A 34 30.10 -3.53 2.74
CA GLY A 34 31.45 -3.29 2.23
C GLY A 34 31.63 -1.93 1.53
N LYS A 35 32.67 -1.80 0.70
CA LYS A 35 33.05 -0.49 0.11
C LYS A 35 32.17 -0.03 -1.05
N ARG A 36 31.54 -0.95 -1.78
CA ARG A 36 30.83 -0.65 -3.06
C ARG A 36 29.43 -1.23 -3.19
N SER A 37 28.97 -2.07 -2.25
CA SER A 37 27.66 -2.70 -2.36
C SER A 37 26.69 -2.09 -1.35
N THR A 38 25.45 -1.95 -1.76
CA THR A 38 24.32 -1.55 -0.91
C THR A 38 23.24 -2.60 -1.12
N LEU A 39 22.67 -3.10 -0.02
CA LEU A 39 21.52 -3.99 -0.07
C LEU A 39 20.31 -3.24 0.47
N GLU A 40 19.27 -3.18 -0.37
CA GLU A 40 17.97 -2.66 0.01
C GLU A 40 17.24 -3.68 0.88
N ILE A 41 16.77 -3.23 2.04
CA ILE A 41 16.10 -4.03 3.08
C ILE A 41 14.58 -3.91 2.94
N SER A 42 14.08 -2.69 2.75
CA SER A 42 12.65 -2.42 2.60
C SER A 42 12.41 -1.22 1.69
N GLN A 43 11.24 -1.23 1.04
CA GLN A 43 10.69 -0.06 0.38
C GLN A 43 10.39 1.05 1.42
N ASN A 44 10.31 2.28 0.94
CA ASN A 44 9.80 3.42 1.71
C ASN A 44 8.38 3.15 2.23
N GLY A 45 7.96 3.88 3.26
CA GLY A 45 6.70 3.62 3.93
C GLY A 45 5.45 4.02 3.13
N GLN A 46 5.59 4.87 2.10
CA GLN A 46 4.51 5.10 1.14
C GLN A 46 4.26 3.84 0.31
N ASP A 47 5.28 3.22 -0.26
CA ASP A 47 5.13 2.02 -1.09
C ASP A 47 4.79 0.80 -0.25
N ALA A 48 5.33 0.71 0.98
CA ALA A 48 5.09 -0.42 1.87
C ALA A 48 3.69 -0.43 2.52
N VAL A 49 3.06 0.73 2.70
CA VAL A 49 1.79 0.85 3.47
C VAL A 49 0.72 1.65 2.76
N VAL A 50 1.04 2.80 2.18
CA VAL A 50 0.01 3.63 1.52
C VAL A 50 -0.45 2.98 0.22
N ALA A 51 0.48 2.43 -0.55
CA ALA A 51 0.20 1.79 -1.83
C ALA A 51 -0.61 0.49 -1.71
N THR A 52 -0.71 -0.11 -0.51
CA THR A 52 -1.59 -1.26 -0.27
C THR A 52 -3.08 -0.86 -0.24
N GLY A 53 -3.38 0.44 -0.21
CA GLY A 53 -4.77 0.92 -0.17
C GLY A 53 -5.43 0.82 1.20
N VAL A 54 -4.71 0.43 2.26
CA VAL A 54 -5.26 0.24 3.62
C VAL A 54 -6.03 1.46 4.11
N PHE A 55 -5.54 2.67 3.83
CA PHE A 55 -6.19 3.90 4.25
C PHE A 55 -7.48 4.18 3.46
N SER A 56 -7.55 3.76 2.19
CA SER A 56 -8.76 3.86 1.37
C SER A 56 -9.83 2.91 1.90
N VAL A 57 -9.46 1.65 2.18
CA VAL A 57 -10.37 0.65 2.75
C VAL A 57 -10.91 1.10 4.11
N LEU A 58 -10.04 1.59 5.00
CA LEU A 58 -10.48 2.13 6.30
C LEU A 58 -11.37 3.36 6.17
N LYS A 59 -11.11 4.21 5.17
CA LYS A 59 -11.95 5.39 4.91
C LYS A 59 -13.32 4.99 4.37
N ASN A 60 -13.38 3.98 3.50
CA ASN A 60 -14.63 3.42 3.01
C ASN A 60 -15.43 2.77 4.14
N MET A 61 -14.75 2.00 5.02
CA MET A 61 -15.37 1.45 6.23
C MET A 61 -16.03 2.53 7.09
N GLU A 62 -15.33 3.65 7.34
CA GLU A 62 -15.87 4.79 8.10
C GLU A 62 -17.14 5.35 7.43
N ARG A 63 -17.11 5.55 6.10
CA ARG A 63 -18.25 6.06 5.33
C ARG A 63 -19.45 5.12 5.42
N TYR A 64 -19.23 3.81 5.25
CA TYR A 64 -20.30 2.83 5.33
C TYR A 64 -20.88 2.69 6.74
N LEU A 65 -20.06 2.80 7.79
CA LEU A 65 -20.52 2.88 9.18
C LEU A 65 -21.39 4.12 9.45
N ARG A 66 -21.19 5.20 8.70
CA ARG A 66 -22.02 6.41 8.74
C ARG A 66 -23.25 6.32 7.83
N GLY A 67 -23.37 5.27 7.02
CA GLY A 67 -24.45 5.11 6.04
C GLY A 67 -24.30 6.05 4.84
N GLU A 68 -23.08 6.37 4.44
CA GLU A 68 -22.75 7.29 3.36
C GLU A 68 -21.94 6.59 2.25
N HIS A 69 -21.87 7.23 1.08
CA HIS A 69 -21.03 6.83 -0.05
C HIS A 69 -21.30 5.42 -0.61
N PHE A 70 -22.55 4.94 -0.60
CA PHE A 70 -22.86 3.68 -1.26
C PHE A 70 -22.62 3.76 -2.76
N THR A 71 -21.90 2.79 -3.30
CA THR A 71 -21.61 2.65 -4.74
C THR A 71 -22.31 1.44 -5.35
N SER A 72 -22.86 0.56 -4.51
CA SER A 72 -23.67 -0.59 -4.93
C SER A 72 -24.70 -0.94 -3.87
N ALA A 73 -25.86 -1.41 -4.29
CA ALA A 73 -26.90 -1.93 -3.43
C ALA A 73 -27.61 -3.08 -4.15
N THR A 74 -27.67 -4.26 -3.53
CA THR A 74 -28.41 -5.41 -4.07
C THR A 74 -29.56 -5.77 -3.13
N GLY A 75 -30.76 -5.91 -3.68
CA GLY A 75 -31.95 -6.32 -2.96
C GLY A 75 -31.77 -7.68 -2.31
N ILE A 76 -32.22 -7.81 -1.05
CA ILE A 76 -32.18 -9.09 -0.32
C ILE A 76 -33.30 -10.06 -0.76
N HIS A 77 -34.33 -9.56 -1.44
CA HIS A 77 -35.48 -10.33 -1.91
C HIS A 77 -35.38 -10.62 -3.41
N GLN A 78 -35.90 -11.78 -3.81
CA GLN A 78 -35.87 -12.28 -5.16
C GLN A 78 -37.28 -12.32 -5.73
N ALA A 79 -37.53 -11.55 -6.80
CA ALA A 79 -38.75 -11.60 -7.58
C ALA A 79 -38.78 -12.85 -8.47
N SER A 80 -39.97 -13.45 -8.62
CA SER A 80 -40.19 -14.55 -9.55
C SER A 80 -40.58 -14.07 -10.95
N ASP A 81 -41.29 -12.94 -11.04
CA ASP A 81 -41.66 -12.31 -12.30
C ASP A 81 -41.36 -10.82 -12.24
N ILE A 82 -40.42 -10.37 -13.07
CA ILE A 82 -40.01 -8.96 -13.14
C ILE A 82 -40.85 -8.13 -14.13
N THR A 83 -41.74 -8.78 -14.87
CA THR A 83 -42.57 -8.17 -15.91
C THR A 83 -44.03 -7.98 -15.49
N ALA A 84 -44.46 -8.63 -14.40
CA ALA A 84 -45.76 -8.41 -13.80
C ALA A 84 -45.90 -6.96 -13.26
N THR A 85 -47.12 -6.42 -13.27
CA THR A 85 -47.40 -5.12 -12.64
C THR A 85 -47.23 -5.22 -11.13
N LEU A 86 -46.85 -4.14 -10.48
CA LEU A 86 -46.56 -4.13 -9.04
C LEU A 86 -47.79 -4.49 -8.17
N ASP A 87 -49.00 -4.23 -8.65
CA ASP A 87 -50.26 -4.54 -7.96
C ASP A 87 -50.86 -5.92 -8.30
N SER A 88 -50.21 -6.68 -9.20
CA SER A 88 -50.75 -7.94 -9.71
C SER A 88 -50.84 -9.05 -8.67
N GLY A 89 -49.96 -9.03 -7.67
CA GLY A 89 -49.75 -10.18 -6.78
C GLY A 89 -48.85 -11.28 -7.36
N ASP A 90 -48.27 -11.06 -8.53
CA ASP A 90 -47.49 -12.06 -9.28
C ASP A 90 -45.98 -11.76 -9.30
N THR A 91 -45.53 -10.65 -8.70
CA THR A 91 -44.10 -10.26 -8.70
C THR A 91 -43.24 -11.27 -7.95
N GLY A 92 -43.81 -11.94 -6.95
CA GLY A 92 -43.14 -12.87 -6.06
C GLY A 92 -42.27 -12.20 -5.00
N LEU A 93 -42.26 -10.88 -4.93
CA LEU A 93 -41.61 -10.15 -3.83
C LEU A 93 -42.44 -10.25 -2.55
N PRO A 94 -41.79 -10.29 -1.37
CA PRO A 94 -42.51 -10.36 -0.10
C PRO A 94 -43.18 -9.02 0.22
N ASN A 95 -44.38 -9.09 0.82
CA ASN A 95 -45.18 -7.93 1.21
C ASN A 95 -45.51 -6.99 0.03
N GLU A 96 -45.70 -7.51 -1.17
CA GLU A 96 -46.10 -6.71 -2.35
C GLU A 96 -47.45 -5.99 -2.16
N ASP A 97 -48.31 -6.50 -1.26
CA ASP A 97 -49.56 -5.86 -0.83
C ASP A 97 -49.36 -4.52 -0.10
N THR A 98 -48.14 -4.23 0.35
CA THR A 98 -47.77 -2.96 0.98
C THR A 98 -47.30 -1.91 -0.02
N LEU A 99 -47.13 -2.27 -1.30
CA LEU A 99 -46.80 -1.33 -2.36
C LEU A 99 -47.94 -0.34 -2.56
N GLN A 100 -47.59 0.91 -2.84
CA GLN A 100 -48.56 1.95 -3.14
C GLN A 100 -47.97 2.98 -4.10
N ASP A 101 -48.85 3.68 -4.80
CA ASP A 101 -48.47 4.82 -5.62
C ASP A 101 -47.71 5.84 -4.78
N GLY A 102 -46.58 6.29 -5.31
CA GLY A 102 -45.73 7.19 -4.58
C GLY A 102 -44.41 7.38 -5.29
N THR A 103 -43.39 7.69 -4.51
CA THR A 103 -42.05 7.94 -5.01
C THR A 103 -40.99 7.41 -4.06
N PHE A 104 -39.77 7.29 -4.56
CA PHE A 104 -38.55 7.32 -3.77
C PHE A 104 -37.53 8.25 -4.43
N THR A 105 -36.56 8.73 -3.66
CA THR A 105 -35.56 9.68 -4.14
C THR A 105 -34.18 9.01 -4.16
N VAL A 106 -33.53 9.09 -5.31
CA VAL A 106 -32.13 8.69 -5.50
C VAL A 106 -31.30 9.97 -5.52
N THR A 107 -30.53 10.21 -4.49
CA THR A 107 -29.60 11.34 -4.43
C THR A 107 -28.23 10.86 -4.88
N VAL A 108 -27.73 11.40 -6.00
CA VAL A 108 -26.40 11.08 -6.53
C VAL A 108 -25.42 12.17 -6.12
N THR A 109 -24.30 11.76 -5.54
CA THR A 109 -23.19 12.65 -5.18
C THR A 109 -22.05 12.47 -6.20
N ASP A 110 -21.67 13.55 -6.90
CA ASP A 110 -20.54 13.60 -7.82
C ASP A 110 -19.31 14.21 -7.13
N PHE A 111 -18.25 13.41 -6.97
CA PHE A 111 -17.00 13.78 -6.32
C PHE A 111 -15.95 14.39 -7.26
N SER A 112 -16.28 14.63 -8.53
CA SER A 112 -15.35 15.26 -9.49
C SER A 112 -15.02 16.73 -9.18
N VAL A 113 -15.80 17.36 -8.29
CA VAL A 113 -15.62 18.75 -7.86
C VAL A 113 -15.66 18.85 -6.33
N TYR A 114 -15.04 19.90 -5.77
CA TYR A 114 -15.04 20.15 -4.32
C TYR A 114 -15.67 21.52 -4.00
N PRO A 115 -16.67 21.59 -3.09
CA PRO A 115 -17.32 20.46 -2.42
C PRO A 115 -18.08 19.56 -3.42
N PRO A 116 -18.33 18.27 -3.06
CA PRO A 116 -19.07 17.34 -3.91
C PRO A 116 -20.45 17.89 -4.28
N ARG A 117 -20.93 17.55 -5.47
CA ARG A 117 -22.22 18.03 -5.96
C ARG A 117 -23.28 16.95 -5.78
N GLU A 118 -24.38 17.29 -5.10
CA GLU A 118 -25.54 16.42 -4.94
C GLU A 118 -26.63 16.74 -5.97
N LEU A 119 -27.28 15.71 -6.48
CA LEU A 119 -28.37 15.77 -7.45
C LEU A 119 -29.47 14.79 -7.03
N ASP A 120 -30.67 15.31 -6.81
CA ASP A 120 -31.83 14.50 -6.42
C ASP A 120 -32.66 14.09 -7.63
N PHE A 121 -32.95 12.80 -7.73
CA PHE A 121 -33.80 12.22 -8.75
C PHE A 121 -34.96 11.49 -8.10
N ARG A 122 -36.16 12.04 -8.29
CA ARG A 122 -37.38 11.45 -7.76
C ARG A 122 -37.92 10.43 -8.75
N ILE A 123 -37.96 9.17 -8.32
CA ILE A 123 -38.51 8.05 -9.09
C ILE A 123 -39.96 7.87 -8.67
N ALA A 124 -40.87 8.07 -9.62
CA ALA A 124 -42.27 7.73 -9.44
C ALA A 124 -42.46 6.20 -9.44
N VAL A 125 -43.48 5.74 -8.74
CA VAL A 125 -43.94 4.35 -8.71
C VAL A 125 -45.46 4.41 -8.83
N ASP A 126 -46.00 3.83 -9.90
CA ASP A 126 -47.43 3.63 -10.15
C ASP A 126 -47.69 2.12 -10.14
N THR A 127 -48.40 1.63 -9.13
CA THR A 127 -48.46 0.18 -8.92
C THR A 127 -49.30 -0.55 -9.96
N ALA A 128 -50.23 0.15 -10.61
CA ALA A 128 -51.12 -0.44 -11.60
C ALA A 128 -50.49 -0.54 -13.00
N GLU A 129 -49.59 0.40 -13.33
CA GLU A 129 -48.99 0.49 -14.65
C GLU A 129 -47.52 0.01 -14.69
N ASP A 130 -46.78 0.17 -13.59
CA ASP A 130 -45.35 -0.15 -13.58
C ASP A 130 -45.08 -1.63 -13.32
N SER A 131 -44.10 -2.18 -14.01
CA SER A 131 -43.42 -3.43 -13.64
C SER A 131 -42.10 -3.17 -12.91
N LEU A 132 -41.51 -4.22 -12.34
CA LEU A 132 -40.17 -4.15 -11.74
C LEU A 132 -39.10 -3.67 -12.74
N VAL A 133 -39.23 -4.05 -14.01
CA VAL A 133 -38.34 -3.61 -15.10
C VAL A 133 -38.50 -2.11 -15.38
N ASP A 134 -39.73 -1.57 -15.33
CA ASP A 134 -39.97 -0.15 -15.59
C ASP A 134 -39.33 0.75 -14.54
N ILE A 135 -39.37 0.33 -13.27
CA ILE A 135 -38.70 1.05 -12.18
C ILE A 135 -37.17 1.05 -12.40
N ALA A 136 -36.58 -0.09 -12.76
CA ALA A 136 -35.16 -0.18 -13.06
C ALA A 136 -34.78 0.68 -14.29
N ALA A 137 -35.61 0.70 -15.34
CA ALA A 137 -35.40 1.55 -16.51
C ALA A 137 -35.44 3.05 -16.14
N ARG A 138 -36.30 3.44 -15.19
CA ARG A 138 -36.37 4.80 -14.66
C ARG A 138 -35.11 5.19 -13.89
N ILE A 139 -34.57 4.28 -13.07
CA ILE A 139 -33.28 4.48 -12.37
C ILE A 139 -32.12 4.58 -13.38
N ASN A 140 -32.12 3.78 -14.45
CA ASN A 140 -31.11 3.87 -15.53
C ASN A 140 -31.11 5.22 -16.27
N GLY A 141 -32.15 6.05 -16.11
CA GLY A 141 -32.17 7.41 -16.60
C GLY A 141 -31.32 8.39 -15.78
N ILE A 142 -30.83 7.97 -14.60
CA ILE A 142 -30.04 8.80 -13.70
C ILE A 142 -28.57 8.79 -14.14
N PRO A 143 -27.94 9.97 -14.36
CA PRO A 143 -26.53 10.03 -14.70
C PRO A 143 -25.63 9.39 -13.64
N GLY A 144 -24.75 8.49 -14.07
CA GLY A 144 -23.76 7.84 -13.21
C GLY A 144 -24.29 6.64 -12.42
N ILE A 145 -25.56 6.27 -12.58
CA ILE A 145 -26.20 5.15 -11.89
C ILE A 145 -26.78 4.18 -12.93
N SER A 146 -26.68 2.89 -12.63
CA SER A 146 -27.36 1.83 -13.36
C SER A 146 -28.15 0.95 -12.41
N ALA A 147 -29.27 0.42 -12.89
CA ALA A 147 -30.09 -0.55 -12.19
C ALA A 147 -30.42 -1.74 -13.10
N SER A 148 -30.40 -2.93 -12.53
CA SER A 148 -30.74 -4.17 -13.25
C SER A 148 -31.37 -5.19 -12.30
N TRP A 149 -32.12 -6.13 -12.86
CA TRP A 149 -32.61 -7.29 -12.13
C TRP A 149 -31.74 -8.50 -12.49
N ASN A 150 -30.91 -8.95 -11.57
CA ASN A 150 -30.04 -10.11 -11.74
C ASN A 150 -30.52 -11.23 -10.82
N ASP A 151 -30.82 -12.40 -11.39
CA ASP A 151 -31.41 -13.53 -10.66
C ASP A 151 -32.62 -13.10 -9.80
N GLY A 152 -33.48 -12.24 -10.36
CA GLY A 152 -34.66 -11.72 -9.66
C GLY A 152 -34.37 -10.72 -8.53
N ARG A 153 -33.13 -10.28 -8.32
CA ARG A 153 -32.78 -9.25 -7.32
C ARG A 153 -32.50 -7.91 -8.00
N LEU A 154 -33.02 -6.83 -7.45
CA LEU A 154 -32.70 -5.48 -7.91
C LEU A 154 -31.27 -5.12 -7.48
N THR A 155 -30.40 -4.83 -8.43
CA THR A 155 -29.06 -4.30 -8.19
C THR A 155 -28.99 -2.88 -8.72
N ILE A 156 -28.60 -1.93 -7.86
CA ILE A 156 -28.31 -0.54 -8.21
C ILE A 156 -26.82 -0.31 -8.00
N GLU A 157 -26.14 0.18 -9.03
CA GLU A 157 -24.69 0.35 -9.06
C GLU A 157 -24.31 1.72 -9.59
N SER A 158 -23.22 2.24 -9.05
CA SER A 158 -22.51 3.38 -9.59
C SER A 158 -21.72 2.95 -10.82
N ALA A 159 -21.85 3.71 -11.91
CA ALA A 159 -21.09 3.47 -13.14
C ALA A 159 -19.60 3.78 -12.97
N ASP A 160 -19.24 4.58 -11.97
CA ASP A 160 -17.87 4.92 -11.60
C ASP A 160 -17.80 5.06 -10.06
N PRO A 161 -17.49 3.98 -9.33
CA PRO A 161 -17.48 3.96 -7.87
C PRO A 161 -16.54 4.98 -7.22
N ASP A 162 -15.51 5.44 -7.93
CA ASP A 162 -14.59 6.47 -7.43
C ASP A 162 -15.18 7.89 -7.55
N ARG A 163 -16.15 8.08 -8.46
CA ARG A 163 -16.74 9.38 -8.77
C ARG A 163 -18.17 9.57 -8.26
N TYR A 164 -19.00 8.54 -8.33
CA TYR A 164 -20.41 8.62 -7.99
C TYR A 164 -20.73 7.71 -6.81
N SER A 165 -21.42 8.27 -5.81
CA SER A 165 -22.17 7.50 -4.83
C SER A 165 -23.63 7.87 -4.88
N PHE A 166 -24.48 7.04 -4.29
CA PHE A 166 -25.88 7.34 -4.15
C PHE A 166 -26.39 7.10 -2.72
N THR A 167 -27.45 7.80 -2.38
CA THR A 167 -28.30 7.49 -1.22
C THR A 167 -29.74 7.33 -1.68
N LEU A 168 -30.48 6.51 -0.96
CA LEU A 168 -31.89 6.23 -1.25
C LEU A 168 -32.72 6.75 -0.09
N THR A 169 -33.67 7.63 -0.39
CA THR A 169 -34.49 8.30 0.63
C THR A 169 -35.95 8.41 0.17
N GLU A 170 -36.80 9.00 1.02
CA GLU A 170 -38.20 9.32 0.72
C GLU A 170 -39.06 8.13 0.23
N HIS A 171 -39.13 7.05 0.99
CA HIS A 171 -39.73 5.76 0.59
C HIS A 171 -41.27 5.71 0.58
N SER A 172 -41.97 6.74 0.09
CA SER A 172 -43.44 6.79 0.12
C SER A 172 -44.15 5.66 -0.63
N SER A 173 -43.50 5.04 -1.63
CA SER A 173 -44.05 3.91 -2.40
C SER A 173 -43.86 2.53 -1.74
N ASN A 174 -43.06 2.44 -0.67
CA ASN A 174 -42.57 1.18 -0.07
C ASN A 174 -41.76 0.26 -1.02
N PHE A 175 -41.55 0.64 -2.28
CA PHE A 175 -40.87 -0.16 -3.29
C PHE A 175 -39.50 -0.68 -2.86
N LEU A 176 -38.65 0.21 -2.33
CA LEU A 176 -37.30 -0.16 -1.91
C LEU A 176 -37.30 -1.16 -0.73
N GLN A 177 -38.28 -1.05 0.17
CA GLN A 177 -38.42 -2.01 1.26
C GLN A 177 -38.85 -3.40 0.75
N VAL A 178 -39.81 -3.45 -0.18
CA VAL A 178 -40.28 -4.68 -0.81
C VAL A 178 -39.19 -5.33 -1.66
N ALA A 179 -38.42 -4.54 -2.42
CA ALA A 179 -37.24 -5.00 -3.15
C ALA A 179 -36.08 -5.44 -2.24
N GLY A 180 -36.16 -5.18 -0.93
CA GLY A 180 -35.13 -5.54 0.04
C GLY A 180 -33.87 -4.66 -0.06
N ILE A 181 -34.04 -3.40 -0.44
CA ILE A 181 -33.00 -2.38 -0.43
C ILE A 181 -33.33 -1.39 0.69
N THR A 182 -32.90 -1.71 1.90
CA THR A 182 -32.98 -0.80 3.05
C THR A 182 -31.62 -0.21 3.37
N GLN A 183 -31.58 0.89 4.12
CA GLN A 183 -30.31 1.47 4.57
C GLN A 183 -29.49 0.48 5.42
N GLU A 184 -30.15 -0.31 6.26
CA GLU A 184 -29.50 -1.34 7.08
C GLU A 184 -28.88 -2.43 6.21
N ASP A 185 -29.63 -2.95 5.22
CA ASP A 185 -29.12 -3.99 4.32
C ASP A 185 -27.95 -3.48 3.47
N MET A 186 -28.03 -2.26 2.95
CA MET A 186 -26.93 -1.63 2.20
C MET A 186 -25.68 -1.48 3.07
N GLN A 187 -25.83 -1.05 4.33
CA GLN A 187 -24.70 -0.96 5.26
C GLN A 187 -24.08 -2.31 5.53
N ILE A 188 -24.88 -3.34 5.80
CA ILE A 188 -24.38 -4.70 6.07
C ILE A 188 -23.59 -5.21 4.87
N GLN A 189 -24.14 -5.10 3.65
CA GLN A 189 -23.46 -5.54 2.42
C GLN A 189 -22.13 -4.80 2.18
N ALA A 190 -22.14 -3.47 2.28
CA ALA A 190 -20.95 -2.66 2.08
C ALA A 190 -19.86 -2.95 3.14
N LEU A 191 -20.25 -3.17 4.39
CA LEU A 191 -19.34 -3.53 5.47
C LEU A 191 -18.77 -4.93 5.27
N THR A 192 -19.57 -5.91 4.84
CA THR A 192 -19.07 -7.26 4.51
C THR A 192 -18.00 -7.19 3.41
N SER A 193 -18.27 -6.49 2.30
CA SER A 193 -17.27 -6.27 1.23
C SER A 193 -16.01 -5.61 1.75
N THR A 194 -16.16 -4.60 2.61
CA THR A 194 -15.02 -3.87 3.18
C THR A 194 -14.17 -4.73 4.11
N VAL A 195 -14.77 -5.66 4.85
CA VAL A 195 -14.03 -6.61 5.69
C VAL A 195 -13.21 -7.56 4.82
N GLU A 196 -13.77 -8.04 3.70
CA GLU A 196 -13.04 -8.87 2.73
C GLU A 196 -11.87 -8.11 2.10
N GLU A 197 -12.08 -6.85 1.71
CA GLU A 197 -11.02 -5.96 1.22
C GLU A 197 -9.93 -5.74 2.28
N LEU A 198 -10.33 -5.53 3.54
CA LEU A 198 -9.39 -5.34 4.64
C LEU A 198 -8.54 -6.59 4.87
N ASP A 199 -9.15 -7.78 4.83
CA ASP A 199 -8.43 -9.05 4.94
C ASP A 199 -7.42 -9.23 3.80
N ALA A 200 -7.79 -8.86 2.57
CA ALA A 200 -6.88 -8.89 1.42
C ALA A 200 -5.68 -7.95 1.62
N VAL A 201 -5.92 -6.72 2.07
CA VAL A 201 -4.86 -5.75 2.35
C VAL A 201 -3.97 -6.20 3.53
N MET A 202 -4.56 -6.81 4.56
CA MET A 202 -3.79 -7.37 5.69
C MET A 202 -2.89 -8.52 5.24
N ASN A 203 -3.35 -9.38 4.33
CA ASN A 203 -2.52 -10.42 3.74
C ASN A 203 -1.36 -9.82 2.92
N GLU A 204 -1.61 -8.78 2.12
CA GLU A 204 -0.54 -8.10 1.38
C GLU A 204 0.50 -7.47 2.32
N LEU A 205 0.06 -6.85 3.41
CA LEU A 205 0.96 -6.30 4.42
C LEU A 205 1.80 -7.40 5.10
N ASN A 206 1.20 -8.55 5.40
CA ASN A 206 1.93 -9.70 5.95
C ASN A 206 3.00 -10.22 4.98
N ASP A 207 2.70 -10.30 3.68
CA ASP A 207 3.66 -10.70 2.66
C ASP A 207 4.84 -9.72 2.58
N ARG A 208 4.56 -8.41 2.65
CA ARG A 208 5.60 -7.37 2.70
C ARG A 208 6.47 -7.48 3.96
N ILE A 209 5.88 -7.77 5.12
CA ILE A 209 6.61 -8.02 6.38
C ILE A 209 7.49 -9.28 6.26
N ALA A 210 6.99 -10.35 5.64
CA ALA A 210 7.74 -11.57 5.44
C ALA A 210 8.94 -11.37 4.48
N ASP A 211 8.75 -10.65 3.37
CA ASP A 211 9.84 -10.27 2.45
C ASP A 211 10.91 -9.45 3.18
N PHE A 212 10.49 -8.44 3.96
CA PHE A 212 11.39 -7.66 4.80
C PHE A 212 12.20 -8.54 5.76
N GLY A 213 11.53 -9.45 6.47
CA GLY A 213 12.19 -10.38 7.39
C GLY A 213 13.24 -11.26 6.71
N SER A 214 12.95 -11.74 5.50
CA SER A 214 13.89 -12.54 4.70
C SER A 214 15.15 -11.75 4.32
N ARG A 215 14.98 -10.48 3.92
CA ARG A 215 16.08 -9.57 3.56
C ARG A 215 16.91 -9.20 4.77
N ALA A 216 16.27 -8.92 5.90
CA ALA A 216 16.94 -8.65 7.17
C ALA A 216 17.82 -9.83 7.62
N ASN A 217 17.32 -11.07 7.47
CA ASN A 217 18.11 -12.27 7.75
C ASN A 217 19.32 -12.39 6.80
N ARG A 218 19.10 -12.18 5.49
CA ARG A 218 20.18 -12.19 4.49
C ARG A 218 21.29 -11.19 4.81
N ILE A 219 20.94 -9.99 5.30
CA ILE A 219 21.91 -8.96 5.70
C ILE A 219 22.72 -9.41 6.91
N THR A 220 22.06 -10.00 7.90
CA THR A 220 22.75 -10.57 9.07
C THR A 220 23.79 -11.60 8.64
N VAL A 221 23.43 -12.53 7.75
CA VAL A 221 24.35 -13.56 7.22
C VAL A 221 25.48 -12.93 6.39
N GLN A 222 25.16 -11.94 5.55
CA GLN A 222 26.18 -11.26 4.74
C GLN A 222 27.18 -10.51 5.62
N ASN A 223 26.73 -9.77 6.63
CA ASN A 223 27.61 -9.07 7.57
C ASN A 223 28.57 -10.05 8.26
N GLN A 224 28.07 -11.19 8.76
CA GLN A 224 28.92 -12.24 9.35
C GLN A 224 29.96 -12.76 8.36
N LEU A 225 29.60 -12.97 7.09
CA LEU A 225 30.54 -13.37 6.04
C LEU A 225 31.59 -12.29 5.77
N PHE A 226 31.19 -11.01 5.72
CA PHE A 226 32.11 -9.90 5.53
C PHE A 226 33.10 -9.76 6.69
N ASP A 227 32.64 -9.90 7.93
CA ASP A 227 33.51 -9.87 9.11
C ASP A 227 34.55 -11.00 9.07
N ASN A 228 34.13 -12.21 8.67
CA ASN A 228 35.03 -13.35 8.50
C ASN A 228 36.05 -13.13 7.36
N LEU A 229 35.61 -12.57 6.22
CA LEU A 229 36.50 -12.24 5.11
C LEU A 229 37.50 -11.14 5.50
N GLU A 230 37.06 -10.15 6.28
CA GLU A 230 37.94 -9.09 6.79
C GLU A 230 38.98 -9.63 7.75
N LEU A 231 38.59 -10.52 8.67
CA LEU A 231 39.51 -11.21 9.58
C LEU A 231 40.54 -12.03 8.79
N ALA A 232 40.09 -12.90 7.89
CA ALA A 232 40.97 -13.73 7.07
C ALA A 232 41.92 -12.88 6.20
N ALA A 233 41.45 -11.76 5.64
CA ALA A 233 42.30 -10.85 4.88
C ALA A 233 43.37 -10.18 5.76
N ARG A 234 43.04 -9.82 7.00
CA ARG A 234 44.01 -9.29 7.98
C ARG A 234 45.05 -10.33 8.38
N GLU A 235 44.62 -11.56 8.64
CA GLU A 235 45.53 -12.67 9.00
C GLU A 235 46.50 -12.97 7.86
N ASN A 236 46.00 -13.12 6.63
CA ASN A 236 46.84 -13.32 5.44
C ASN A 236 47.83 -12.17 5.23
N LEU A 237 47.38 -10.91 5.42
CA LEU A 237 48.26 -9.76 5.30
C LEU A 237 49.35 -9.77 6.38
N SER A 238 49.02 -10.14 7.63
CA SER A 238 49.99 -10.29 8.71
C SER A 238 51.02 -11.37 8.39
N GLU A 239 50.60 -12.54 7.93
CA GLU A 239 51.51 -13.65 7.60
C GLU A 239 52.49 -13.30 6.48
N VAL A 240 52.01 -12.61 5.43
CA VAL A 240 52.87 -12.11 4.35
C VAL A 240 53.86 -11.07 4.88
N GLN A 241 53.40 -10.10 5.69
CA GLN A 241 54.28 -9.07 6.27
C GLN A 241 55.31 -9.64 7.23
N ASP A 242 54.94 -10.61 8.06
CA ASP A 242 55.85 -11.28 9.00
C ASP A 242 56.93 -12.08 8.26
N THR A 243 56.57 -12.73 7.13
CA THR A 243 57.53 -13.44 6.27
C THR A 243 58.55 -12.47 5.67
N ASP A 244 58.10 -11.33 5.13
CA ASP A 244 58.98 -10.30 4.58
C ASP A 244 59.94 -9.72 5.63
N LEU A 245 59.48 -9.54 6.87
CA LEU A 245 60.31 -9.09 8.00
C LEU A 245 61.39 -10.11 8.37
N VAL A 246 61.07 -11.41 8.38
CA VAL A 246 62.04 -12.48 8.63
C VAL A 246 63.11 -12.52 7.55
N GLU A 247 62.72 -12.37 6.27
CA GLU A 247 63.69 -12.29 5.16
C GLU A 247 64.62 -11.07 5.31
N ALA A 248 64.06 -9.90 5.59
CA ALA A 248 64.84 -8.67 5.80
C ALA A 248 65.83 -8.83 6.98
N LEU A 249 65.39 -9.46 8.07
CA LEU A 249 66.25 -9.74 9.23
C LEU A 249 67.38 -10.71 8.87
N MET A 250 67.10 -11.77 8.10
CA MET A 250 68.11 -12.72 7.63
C MET A 250 69.14 -12.03 6.72
N GLN A 251 68.69 -11.21 5.77
CA GLN A 251 69.58 -10.44 4.91
C GLN A 251 70.46 -9.47 5.72
N PHE A 252 69.89 -8.81 6.73
CA PHE A 252 70.62 -7.92 7.62
C PHE A 252 71.70 -8.68 8.41
N LYS A 253 71.36 -9.83 9.03
CA LYS A 253 72.32 -10.67 9.77
C LYS A 253 73.41 -11.26 8.88
N SER A 254 73.08 -11.63 7.65
CA SER A 254 74.07 -12.09 6.67
C SER A 254 75.08 -10.98 6.35
N ARG A 255 74.60 -9.75 6.08
CA ARG A 255 75.45 -8.58 5.83
C ARG A 255 76.30 -8.22 7.05
N GLU A 256 75.73 -8.25 8.26
CA GLU A 256 76.46 -8.02 9.51
C GLU A 256 77.58 -9.04 9.70
N THR A 257 77.29 -10.33 9.49
CA THR A 257 78.27 -11.41 9.62
C THR A 257 79.39 -11.28 8.59
N ALA A 258 79.04 -11.01 7.33
CA ALA A 258 80.02 -10.79 6.26
C ALA A 258 80.90 -9.56 6.54
N TYR A 259 80.31 -8.46 7.03
CA TYR A 259 81.04 -7.26 7.43
C TYR A 259 82.02 -7.55 8.58
N GLN A 260 81.59 -8.29 9.60
CA GLN A 260 82.43 -8.65 10.73
C GLN A 260 83.56 -9.62 10.35
N ALA A 261 83.30 -10.56 9.45
CA ALA A 261 84.33 -11.42 8.86
C ALA A 261 85.35 -10.61 8.04
N ALA A 262 84.89 -9.67 7.21
CA ALA A 262 85.76 -8.76 6.46
C ALA A 262 86.62 -7.89 7.38
N LEU A 263 86.04 -7.34 8.45
CA LEU A 263 86.78 -6.57 9.46
C LEU A 263 87.84 -7.42 10.16
N THR A 264 87.50 -8.66 10.53
CA THR A 264 88.45 -9.59 11.15
C THR A 264 89.57 -9.98 10.20
N ALA A 265 89.25 -10.26 8.93
CA ALA A 265 90.23 -10.55 7.89
C ALA A 265 91.16 -9.35 7.63
N ALA A 266 90.61 -8.14 7.56
CA ALA A 266 91.37 -6.90 7.45
C ALA A 266 92.30 -6.70 8.66
N ALA A 267 91.81 -6.90 9.88
CA ALA A 267 92.62 -6.80 11.11
C ALA A 267 93.77 -7.83 11.14
N ARG A 268 93.52 -9.08 10.73
CA ARG A 268 94.56 -10.11 10.60
C ARG A 268 95.58 -9.78 9.51
N THR A 269 95.13 -9.23 8.38
CA THR A 269 96.02 -8.80 7.28
C THR A 269 96.91 -7.64 7.73
N LEU A 270 96.35 -6.67 8.45
CA LEU A 270 97.11 -5.57 9.05
C LEU A 270 98.14 -6.09 10.06
N GLN A 271 97.77 -7.02 10.94
CA GLN A 271 98.71 -7.66 11.88
C GLN A 271 99.85 -8.40 11.18
N LEU A 272 99.56 -9.17 10.11
CA LEU A 272 100.58 -9.86 9.32
C LEU A 272 101.52 -8.88 8.60
N SER A 273 101.01 -7.74 8.10
CA SER A 273 101.84 -6.71 7.47
C SER A 273 102.79 -6.02 8.44
N LEU A 274 102.35 -5.84 9.70
CA LEU A 274 103.17 -5.27 10.77
C LEU A 274 104.25 -6.24 11.26
N VAL A 275 104.00 -7.55 11.26
CA VAL A 275 105.00 -8.58 11.61
C VAL A 275 106.05 -8.77 10.51
N ASN A 276 105.69 -8.60 9.22
CA ASN A 276 106.63 -8.65 8.09
C ASN A 276 107.48 -7.37 7.91
N PHE A 277 107.25 -6.33 8.71
CA PHE A 277 108.02 -5.07 8.66
C PHE A 277 109.16 -5.02 9.71
N LEU A 278 109.29 -6.05 10.56
CA LEU A 278 110.37 -6.24 11.52
C LEU A 278 111.33 -7.35 11.06
#